data_AF-F8GK95-F1
#
_entry.id   AF-F8GK95-F1
#
_cell.length_a   1.000
_cell.length_b   1.000
_cell.length_c   1.000
_cell.angle_alpha   90.00
_cell.angle_beta   90.00
_cell.angle_gamma   90.00
#
_symmetry.space_group_name_H-M   'P 1'
#
loop_
_entity.id
_entity.type
_entity.pdbx_description
1 polymer ?
#
loop_
_entity_poly.entity_id
_entity_poly.type
_entity_poly.pdbx_seq_one_letter_code
_entity_poly.pdbx_strand_id
1 'polypeptide(L)'
;MHNENTSKPNNSDIEALEAEVREAVANGSHIQDTVHRLTLKAMNAQHIDLESLKRIITAVMQGAHDGTSQQLLQATNQAHAAKSQIIEAVAGLDSALAKFAEASKLAIEEAAGQAKKFSDTELARTRSDLESLESLFLDTLHHTATAAQGLIADVLLDLSHHAKNTGTNVGSQLKETLATLAQQIASVGHSQVEAGASLAQKTADFVSKSANGVLSGIKDQAKTGKH
;
A
#
# COMPACT_ATOMS: atom_id res chain seq x y z
N MET A 1 11.72 27.30 -24.98
CA MET A 1 10.36 26.76 -24.83
C MET A 1 10.41 25.29 -25.21
N HIS A 2 10.63 24.41 -24.24
CA HIS A 2 10.62 22.96 -24.46
C HIS A 2 9.44 22.37 -23.68
N ASN A 3 8.67 21.57 -24.41
CA ASN A 3 7.34 21.07 -24.08
C ASN A 3 7.41 20.04 -22.95
N GLU A 4 6.83 20.37 -21.79
CA GLU A 4 6.62 19.44 -20.67
C GLU A 4 5.46 18.51 -21.00
N ASN A 5 5.77 17.26 -21.35
CA ASN A 5 4.77 16.19 -21.40
C ASN A 5 4.82 15.42 -20.08
N THR A 6 4.21 16.00 -19.04
CA THR A 6 4.07 15.41 -17.71
C THR A 6 2.88 14.45 -17.71
N SER A 7 3.14 13.16 -17.89
CA SER A 7 2.08 12.14 -17.83
C SER A 7 2.11 11.41 -16.49
N LYS A 8 0.96 11.36 -15.80
CA LYS A 8 0.64 10.33 -14.79
C LYS A 8 1.00 8.95 -15.34
N PRO A 9 1.21 7.89 -14.52
CA PRO A 9 1.33 6.54 -15.08
C PRO A 9 0.12 6.30 -16.00
N ASN A 10 0.41 6.18 -17.29
CA ASN A 10 -0.61 6.11 -18.32
C ASN A 10 -1.28 4.74 -18.22
N ASN A 11 -2.51 4.60 -18.72
CA ASN A 11 -3.23 3.32 -18.64
C ASN A 11 -2.40 2.15 -19.18
N SER A 12 -1.57 2.42 -20.20
CA SER A 12 -0.62 1.48 -20.79
C SER A 12 0.43 0.94 -19.80
N ASP A 13 0.91 1.77 -18.87
CA ASP A 13 1.98 1.37 -17.94
C ASP A 13 1.42 0.48 -16.83
N ILE A 14 0.18 0.74 -16.42
CA ILE A 14 -0.56 -0.08 -15.45
C ILE A 14 -0.94 -1.43 -16.06
N GLU A 15 -1.41 -1.44 -17.30
CA GLU A 15 -1.67 -2.69 -18.05
C GLU A 15 -0.38 -3.51 -18.25
N ALA A 16 0.74 -2.85 -18.57
CA ALA A 16 2.04 -3.50 -18.68
C ALA A 16 2.49 -4.10 -17.35
N LEU A 17 2.33 -3.38 -16.24
CA LEU A 17 2.64 -3.89 -14.90
C LEU A 17 1.82 -5.13 -14.57
N GLU A 18 0.51 -5.11 -14.82
CA GLU A 18 -0.36 -6.27 -14.57
C GLU A 18 0.12 -7.49 -15.37
N ALA A 19 0.45 -7.31 -16.66
CA ALA A 19 0.94 -8.37 -17.52
C ALA A 19 2.32 -8.90 -17.06
N GLU A 20 3.27 -8.02 -16.74
CA GLU A 20 4.60 -8.39 -16.24
C GLU A 20 4.50 -9.20 -14.93
N VAL A 21 3.60 -8.82 -14.01
CA VAL A 21 3.34 -9.56 -12.77
C VAL A 21 2.68 -10.91 -13.06
N ARG A 22 1.70 -10.95 -13.95
CA ARG A 22 1.03 -12.20 -14.36
C ARG A 22 2.01 -13.23 -14.88
N GLU A 23 2.91 -12.81 -15.77
CA GLU A 23 3.96 -13.67 -16.32
C GLU A 23 4.94 -14.13 -15.24
N ALA A 24 5.40 -13.21 -14.38
CA ALA A 24 6.30 -13.55 -13.28
C ALA A 24 5.72 -14.62 -12.35
N VAL A 25 4.44 -14.48 -12.00
CA VAL A 25 3.72 -15.41 -11.13
C VAL A 25 3.51 -16.75 -11.84
N ALA A 26 3.07 -16.75 -13.09
CA ALA A 26 2.87 -17.97 -13.88
C ALA A 26 4.19 -18.77 -14.06
N ASN A 27 5.32 -18.09 -14.20
CA ASN A 27 6.64 -18.71 -14.33
C ASN A 27 7.14 -19.39 -13.05
N GLY A 28 6.61 -19.05 -11.87
CA GLY A 28 6.84 -19.81 -10.64
C GLY A 28 8.19 -19.60 -9.95
N SER A 29 9.07 -18.70 -10.44
CA SER A 29 10.44 -18.54 -9.93
C SER A 29 10.70 -17.12 -9.44
N HIS A 30 11.25 -16.99 -8.23
CA HIS A 30 11.59 -15.71 -7.60
C HIS A 30 10.43 -14.69 -7.63
N ILE A 31 9.23 -15.16 -7.30
CA ILE A 31 8.01 -14.36 -7.47
C ILE A 31 8.05 -13.14 -6.56
N GLN A 32 8.35 -13.35 -5.28
CA GLN A 32 8.40 -12.27 -4.30
C GLN A 32 9.35 -11.14 -4.75
N ASP A 33 10.59 -11.48 -5.11
CA ASP A 33 11.60 -10.50 -5.54
C ASP A 33 11.20 -9.81 -6.84
N THR A 34 10.61 -10.54 -7.77
CA THR A 34 10.18 -10.00 -9.07
C THR A 34 9.01 -9.04 -8.90
N VAL A 35 7.97 -9.43 -8.17
CA VAL A 35 6.81 -8.57 -7.88
C VAL A 35 7.24 -7.33 -7.09
N HIS A 36 8.14 -7.49 -6.11
CA HIS A 36 8.72 -6.37 -5.38
C HIS A 36 9.38 -5.34 -6.32
N ARG A 37 10.27 -5.81 -7.20
CA ARG A 37 10.98 -4.95 -8.16
C ARG A 37 10.06 -4.29 -9.17
N LEU A 38 9.08 -5.02 -9.70
CA LEU A 38 8.10 -4.49 -10.65
C LEU A 38 7.23 -3.40 -10.02
N THR A 39 6.79 -3.63 -8.78
CA THR A 39 6.01 -2.64 -8.02
C THR A 39 6.82 -1.37 -7.75
N LEU A 40 8.08 -1.51 -7.32
CA LEU A 40 8.98 -0.36 -7.14
C LEU A 40 9.23 0.41 -8.44
N LYS A 41 9.44 -0.31 -9.56
CA LYS A 41 9.60 0.30 -10.89
C LYS A 41 8.37 1.14 -11.25
N ALA A 42 7.17 0.63 -11.00
CA ALA A 42 5.93 1.35 -11.26
C ALA A 42 5.77 2.59 -10.34
N MET A 43 6.17 2.50 -9.07
CA MET A 43 6.13 3.63 -8.13
C MET A 43 7.22 4.69 -8.39
N ASN A 44 8.27 4.36 -9.13
CA ASN A 44 9.30 5.34 -9.49
C ASN A 44 8.94 6.18 -10.73
N ALA A 45 7.80 5.92 -11.39
CA ALA A 45 7.28 6.79 -12.43
C ALA A 45 6.81 8.13 -11.82
N GLN A 46 7.12 9.26 -12.48
CA GLN A 46 7.00 10.59 -11.86
C GLN A 46 5.59 10.94 -11.35
N HIS A 47 5.56 11.54 -10.15
CA HIS A 47 4.40 11.92 -9.32
C HIS A 47 3.49 10.76 -8.92
N ILE A 48 3.85 10.09 -7.82
CA ILE A 48 2.98 9.16 -7.13
C ILE A 48 2.03 9.90 -6.19
N ASP A 49 0.74 9.83 -6.51
CA ASP A 49 -0.36 10.17 -5.62
C ASP A 49 -1.09 8.89 -5.17
N LEU A 50 -2.02 9.04 -4.21
CA LEU A 50 -2.80 7.93 -3.66
C LEU A 50 -3.58 7.15 -4.74
N GLU A 51 -4.11 7.85 -5.74
CA GLU A 51 -4.83 7.22 -6.86
C GLU A 51 -3.89 6.39 -7.76
N SER A 52 -2.65 6.83 -7.95
CA SER A 52 -1.64 6.08 -8.69
C SER A 52 -1.21 4.83 -7.90
N LEU A 53 -1.01 4.95 -6.58
CA LEU A 53 -0.75 3.80 -5.72
C LEU A 53 -1.90 2.77 -5.79
N LYS A 54 -3.15 3.24 -5.77
CA LYS A 54 -4.33 2.36 -5.88
C LYS A 54 -4.30 1.55 -7.16
N ARG A 55 -4.04 2.21 -8.28
CA ARG A 55 -3.96 1.55 -9.60
C ARG A 55 -2.81 0.54 -9.67
N ILE A 56 -1.63 0.89 -9.13
CA ILE A 56 -0.48 -0.01 -9.06
C ILE A 56 -0.80 -1.26 -8.22
N ILE A 57 -1.30 -1.08 -7.00
CA ILE A 57 -1.65 -2.18 -6.09
C ILE A 57 -2.71 -3.09 -6.74
N THR A 58 -3.72 -2.50 -7.38
CA THR A 58 -4.79 -3.23 -8.08
C THR A 58 -4.21 -4.06 -9.23
N ALA A 59 -3.37 -3.47 -10.08
CA ALA A 59 -2.73 -4.18 -11.19
C ALA A 59 -1.82 -5.32 -10.72
N VAL A 60 -1.05 -5.13 -9.64
CA VAL A 60 -0.22 -6.20 -9.08
C VAL A 60 -1.08 -7.35 -8.55
N MET A 61 -2.16 -7.04 -7.80
CA MET A 61 -3.06 -8.07 -7.27
C MET A 61 -3.80 -8.82 -8.39
N GLN A 62 -4.24 -8.11 -9.44
CA GLN A 62 -4.90 -8.72 -10.59
C GLN A 62 -3.92 -9.60 -11.39
N GLY A 63 -2.70 -9.14 -11.63
CA GLY A 63 -1.65 -9.93 -12.26
C GLY A 63 -1.35 -11.20 -11.47
N ALA A 64 -1.25 -11.11 -10.14
CA ALA A 64 -1.01 -12.27 -9.28
C ALA A 64 -2.16 -13.28 -9.29
N HIS A 65 -3.40 -12.79 -9.26
CA HIS A 65 -4.60 -13.62 -9.43
C HIS A 65 -4.58 -14.36 -10.77
N ASP A 66 -4.36 -13.63 -11.87
CA ASP A 66 -4.44 -14.18 -13.22
C ASP A 66 -3.28 -15.14 -13.52
N GLY A 67 -2.07 -14.83 -13.05
CA GLY A 67 -0.89 -15.68 -13.24
C GLY A 67 -1.03 -17.01 -12.50
N THR A 68 -1.60 -16.96 -11.30
CA THR A 68 -1.89 -18.18 -10.53
C THR A 68 -3.02 -18.98 -11.15
N SER A 69 -4.08 -18.31 -11.62
CA SER A 69 -5.21 -18.95 -12.32
C SER A 69 -4.73 -19.68 -13.59
N GLN A 70 -3.83 -19.05 -14.36
CA GLN A 70 -3.22 -19.66 -15.54
C GLN A 70 -2.47 -20.95 -15.18
N GLN A 71 -1.70 -20.97 -14.08
CA GLN A 71 -0.97 -22.16 -13.66
C GLN A 71 -1.90 -23.30 -13.23
N LEU A 72 -2.97 -22.99 -12.50
CA LEU A 72 -4.00 -23.95 -12.09
C LEU A 72 -4.67 -24.66 -13.28
N LEU A 73 -4.85 -23.95 -14.40
CA LEU A 73 -5.44 -24.51 -15.63
C LEU A 73 -4.48 -25.45 -16.38
N GLN A 74 -3.17 -25.24 -16.27
CA GLN A 74 -2.18 -25.95 -17.09
C GLN A 74 -1.69 -27.27 -16.47
N ALA A 75 -1.82 -27.47 -15.15
CA ALA A 75 -1.21 -28.62 -14.49
C ALA A 75 -2.10 -29.26 -13.41
N THR A 76 -2.46 -30.52 -13.63
CA THR A 76 -3.11 -31.38 -12.63
C THR A 76 -2.14 -31.57 -11.44
N ASN A 77 -2.60 -31.26 -10.21
CA ASN A 77 -1.88 -31.39 -8.93
C ASN A 77 -0.93 -30.24 -8.50
N GLN A 78 -1.13 -29.00 -8.97
CA GLN A 78 -0.32 -27.84 -8.56
C GLN A 78 -0.93 -26.91 -7.51
N ALA A 79 -1.89 -27.38 -6.69
CA ALA A 79 -2.49 -26.57 -5.63
C ALA A 79 -1.47 -25.98 -4.64
N HIS A 80 -0.42 -26.73 -4.30
CA HIS A 80 0.65 -26.24 -3.42
C HIS A 80 1.48 -25.13 -4.09
N ALA A 81 1.79 -25.28 -5.38
CA ALA A 81 2.51 -24.26 -6.14
C ALA A 81 1.67 -22.99 -6.26
N ALA A 82 0.39 -23.10 -6.65
CA ALA A 82 -0.54 -21.99 -6.73
C ALA A 82 -0.66 -21.22 -5.40
N LYS A 83 -0.73 -21.95 -4.28
CA LYS A 83 -0.69 -21.34 -2.94
C LYS A 83 0.60 -20.56 -2.70
N SER A 84 1.77 -21.15 -2.97
CA SER A 84 3.07 -20.47 -2.79
C SER A 84 3.17 -19.22 -3.66
N GLN A 85 2.75 -19.32 -4.92
CA GLN A 85 2.79 -18.24 -5.90
C GLN A 85 2.03 -16.99 -5.42
N ILE A 86 0.81 -17.17 -4.90
CA ILE A 86 0.02 -16.05 -4.34
C ILE A 86 0.68 -15.47 -3.09
N ILE A 87 1.13 -16.32 -2.17
CA ILE A 87 1.78 -15.86 -0.92
C ILE A 87 3.02 -15.02 -1.25
N GLU A 88 3.87 -15.50 -2.14
CA GLU A 88 5.07 -14.80 -2.58
C GLU A 88 4.75 -13.49 -3.29
N ALA A 89 3.73 -13.46 -4.17
CA ALA A 89 3.33 -12.24 -4.87
C ALA A 89 2.82 -11.17 -3.90
N VAL A 90 1.95 -11.54 -2.95
CA VAL A 90 1.44 -10.62 -1.92
C VAL A 90 2.57 -10.13 -1.00
N ALA A 91 3.51 -11.01 -0.63
CA ALA A 91 4.68 -10.62 0.15
C ALA A 91 5.61 -9.65 -0.60
N GLY A 92 5.76 -9.83 -1.93
CA GLY A 92 6.54 -8.92 -2.78
C GLY A 92 5.93 -7.53 -2.85
N LEU A 93 4.61 -7.46 -2.99
CA LEU A 93 3.83 -6.22 -2.96
C LEU A 93 3.94 -5.51 -1.60
N ASP A 94 3.68 -6.22 -0.50
CA ASP A 94 3.82 -5.70 0.87
C ASP A 94 5.22 -5.13 1.12
N SER A 95 6.27 -5.87 0.74
CA SER A 95 7.65 -5.41 0.86
C SER A 95 7.95 -4.16 0.02
N ALA A 96 7.40 -4.05 -1.20
CA ALA A 96 7.61 -2.87 -2.05
C ALA A 96 6.93 -1.62 -1.47
N LEU A 97 5.71 -1.76 -0.95
CA LEU A 97 4.98 -0.68 -0.30
C LEU A 97 5.65 -0.24 1.01
N ALA A 98 6.20 -1.19 1.78
CA ALA A 98 7.06 -0.87 2.92
C ALA A 98 8.27 -0.04 2.48
N LYS A 99 8.97 -0.46 1.41
CA LYS A 99 10.13 0.27 0.90
C LYS A 99 9.76 1.68 0.39
N PHE A 100 8.56 1.87 -0.15
CA PHE A 100 8.03 3.19 -0.50
C PHE A 100 7.80 4.08 0.73
N ALA A 101 7.24 3.54 1.82
CA ALA A 101 7.10 4.27 3.08
C ALA A 101 8.47 4.66 3.67
N GLU A 102 9.45 3.74 3.65
CA GLU A 102 10.83 4.02 4.05
C GLU A 102 11.47 5.13 3.20
N ALA A 103 11.31 5.09 1.87
CA ALA A 103 11.81 6.14 0.99
C ALA A 103 11.17 7.50 1.29
N SER A 104 9.87 7.51 1.64
CA SER A 104 9.16 8.72 2.06
C SER A 104 9.73 9.29 3.36
N LYS A 105 10.03 8.43 4.34
CA LYS A 105 10.73 8.82 5.59
C LYS A 105 12.06 9.52 5.28
N LEU A 106 12.91 8.87 4.47
CA LEU A 106 14.22 9.39 4.12
C LEU A 106 14.13 10.73 3.38
N ALA A 107 13.17 10.88 2.46
CA ALA A 107 12.95 12.14 1.76
C ALA A 107 12.53 13.29 2.70
N ILE A 108 11.72 12.99 3.72
CA ILE A 108 11.34 13.95 4.76
C ILE A 108 12.57 14.37 5.58
N GLU A 109 13.38 13.40 6.01
CA GLU A 109 14.63 13.66 6.76
C GLU A 109 15.62 14.49 5.96
N GLU A 110 15.83 14.16 4.68
CA GLU A 110 16.74 14.88 3.79
C GLU A 110 16.29 16.32 3.55
N ALA A 111 14.99 16.53 3.29
CA ALA A 111 14.44 17.87 3.10
C ALA A 111 14.58 18.74 4.35
N ALA A 112 14.34 18.16 5.54
CA ALA A 112 14.58 18.84 6.81
C ALA A 112 16.06 19.19 7.01
N GLY A 113 16.98 18.26 6.71
CA GLY A 113 18.42 18.48 6.78
C GLY A 113 18.93 19.55 5.82
N GLN A 114 18.30 19.69 4.64
CA GLN A 114 18.59 20.74 3.66
C GLN A 114 17.88 22.08 3.96
N ALA A 115 17.24 22.22 5.14
CA ALA A 115 16.45 23.39 5.53
C ALA A 115 15.33 23.75 4.52
N LYS A 116 14.89 22.78 3.71
CA LYS A 116 13.77 22.96 2.79
C LYS A 116 12.47 22.96 3.59
N LYS A 117 11.72 24.05 3.50
CA LYS A 117 10.42 24.16 4.17
C LYS A 117 9.33 23.58 3.30
N PHE A 118 8.60 22.62 3.83
CA PHE A 118 7.29 22.25 3.32
C PHE A 118 6.23 23.18 3.90
N SER A 119 5.15 23.41 3.16
CA SER A 119 3.94 24.02 3.71
C SER A 119 3.22 23.03 4.64
N ASP A 120 2.46 23.55 5.60
CA ASP A 120 1.61 22.73 6.49
C ASP A 120 0.64 21.85 5.69
N THR A 121 0.15 22.37 4.55
CA THR A 121 -0.73 21.62 3.64
C THR A 121 -0.03 20.44 2.98
N GLU A 122 1.23 20.58 2.58
CA GLU A 122 2.02 19.48 2.00
C GLU A 122 2.33 18.40 3.03
N LEU A 123 2.69 18.79 4.27
CA LEU A 123 2.95 17.86 5.36
C LEU A 123 1.67 17.11 5.77
N ALA A 124 0.53 17.81 5.87
CA ALA A 124 -0.76 17.21 6.17
C ALA A 124 -1.20 16.22 5.08
N ARG A 125 -1.01 16.58 3.80
CA ARG A 125 -1.30 15.69 2.66
C ARG A 125 -0.42 14.44 2.70
N THR A 126 0.89 14.62 2.84
CA THR A 126 1.86 13.51 2.92
C THR A 126 1.52 12.55 4.06
N ARG A 127 1.17 13.08 5.24
CA ARG A 127 0.70 12.27 6.36
C ARG A 127 -0.56 11.47 5.99
N SER A 128 -1.57 12.13 5.43
CA SER A 128 -2.83 11.48 5.04
C SER A 128 -2.62 10.37 4.01
N ASP A 129 -1.74 10.60 3.03
CA ASP A 129 -1.42 9.62 2.00
C ASP A 129 -0.71 8.39 2.60
N LEU A 130 0.25 8.61 3.51
CA LEU A 130 0.94 7.54 4.24
C LEU A 130 -0.01 6.75 5.15
N GLU A 131 -0.90 7.43 5.88
CA GLU A 131 -1.92 6.79 6.73
C GLU A 131 -2.89 5.91 5.91
N SER A 132 -3.12 6.26 4.65
CA SER A 132 -4.03 5.53 3.76
C SER A 132 -3.40 4.30 3.11
N LEU A 133 -2.06 4.19 3.10
CA LEU A 133 -1.34 3.18 2.33
C LEU A 133 -1.63 1.73 2.75
N GLU A 134 -1.64 1.45 4.06
CA GLU A 134 -1.95 0.10 4.56
C GLU A 134 -3.41 -0.26 4.32
N SER A 135 -4.36 0.67 4.53
CA SER A 135 -5.78 0.43 4.22
C SER A 135 -5.95 0.10 2.75
N LEU A 136 -5.32 0.86 1.86
CA LEU A 136 -5.38 0.66 0.41
C LEU A 136 -4.90 -0.75 0.01
N PHE A 137 -3.80 -1.20 0.60
CA PHE A 137 -3.27 -2.55 0.39
C PHE A 137 -4.24 -3.62 0.90
N LEU A 138 -4.70 -3.52 2.15
CA LEU A 138 -5.58 -4.51 2.77
C LEU A 138 -6.96 -4.57 2.11
N ASP A 139 -7.51 -3.42 1.70
CA ASP A 139 -8.79 -3.32 1.01
C ASP A 139 -8.70 -3.94 -0.38
N THR A 140 -7.61 -3.70 -1.12
CA THR A 140 -7.41 -4.31 -2.45
C THR A 140 -7.18 -5.82 -2.34
N LEU A 141 -6.40 -6.26 -1.35
CA LEU A 141 -6.20 -7.67 -1.04
C LEU A 141 -7.53 -8.37 -0.76
N HIS A 142 -8.34 -7.79 0.12
CA HIS A 142 -9.67 -8.32 0.46
C HIS A 142 -10.61 -8.32 -0.75
N HIS A 143 -10.65 -7.22 -1.51
CA HIS A 143 -11.49 -7.13 -2.70
C HIS A 143 -11.14 -8.21 -3.73
N THR A 144 -9.85 -8.39 -4.02
CA THR A 144 -9.35 -9.44 -4.92
C THR A 144 -9.73 -10.82 -4.40
N ALA A 145 -9.62 -11.06 -3.10
CA ALA A 145 -10.04 -12.31 -2.47
C ALA A 145 -11.54 -12.60 -2.67
N THR A 146 -12.40 -11.59 -2.51
CA THR A 146 -13.86 -11.74 -2.67
C THR A 146 -14.31 -11.87 -4.13
N ALA A 147 -13.52 -11.39 -5.07
CA ALA A 147 -13.77 -11.53 -6.51
C ALA A 147 -13.26 -12.87 -7.08
N ALA A 148 -12.24 -13.46 -6.44
CA ALA A 148 -11.67 -14.75 -6.79
C ALA A 148 -12.61 -15.91 -6.43
N GLN A 149 -12.27 -17.12 -6.90
CA GLN A 149 -12.98 -18.35 -6.58
C GLN A 149 -12.00 -19.48 -6.20
N GLY A 150 -12.50 -20.46 -5.45
CA GLY A 150 -11.75 -21.67 -5.07
C GLY A 150 -10.48 -21.36 -4.27
N LEU A 151 -9.41 -22.11 -4.55
CA LEU A 151 -8.15 -22.04 -3.82
C LEU A 151 -7.57 -20.62 -3.73
N ILE A 152 -7.70 -19.82 -4.79
CA ILE A 152 -7.15 -18.46 -4.83
C ILE A 152 -7.89 -17.57 -3.83
N ALA A 153 -9.23 -17.67 -3.78
CA ALA A 153 -10.04 -16.94 -2.82
C ALA A 153 -9.69 -17.32 -1.37
N ASP A 154 -9.57 -18.63 -1.10
CA ASP A 154 -9.25 -19.14 0.24
C ASP A 154 -7.89 -18.61 0.72
N VAL A 155 -6.86 -18.70 -0.11
CA VAL A 155 -5.50 -18.22 0.24
C VAL A 155 -5.46 -16.71 0.44
N LEU A 156 -6.12 -15.93 -0.41
CA LEU A 156 -6.14 -14.47 -0.28
C LEU A 156 -6.96 -14.00 0.94
N LEU A 157 -8.05 -14.69 1.28
CA LEU A 157 -8.81 -14.42 2.51
C LEU A 157 -7.98 -14.74 3.75
N ASP A 158 -7.30 -15.89 3.78
CA ASP A 158 -6.40 -16.27 4.86
C ASP A 158 -5.29 -15.21 5.04
N LEU A 159 -4.69 -14.75 3.95
CA LEU A 159 -3.69 -13.67 3.97
C LEU A 159 -4.28 -12.35 4.47
N SER A 160 -5.49 -11.97 4.03
CA SER A 160 -6.18 -10.76 4.49
C SER A 160 -6.44 -10.80 6.00
N HIS A 161 -6.88 -11.95 6.52
CA HIS A 161 -7.10 -12.17 7.94
C HIS A 161 -5.78 -12.14 8.72
N HIS A 162 -4.75 -12.82 8.21
CA HIS A 162 -3.43 -12.84 8.83
C HIS A 162 -2.82 -11.44 8.92
N ALA A 163 -2.88 -10.67 7.83
CA ALA A 163 -2.37 -9.30 7.76
C ALA A 163 -3.08 -8.36 8.73
N LYS A 164 -4.42 -8.48 8.89
CA LYS A 164 -5.18 -7.70 9.88
C LYS A 164 -4.81 -8.05 11.33
N ASN A 165 -4.54 -9.32 11.62
CA ASN A 165 -4.31 -9.79 12.99
C ASN A 165 -2.84 -9.71 13.43
N THR A 166 -1.91 -9.88 12.49
CA THR A 166 -0.46 -9.99 12.75
C THR A 166 0.29 -8.75 12.28
N GLY A 167 -0.31 -7.97 11.39
CA GLY A 167 0.30 -6.80 10.75
C GLY A 167 0.94 -7.12 9.41
N THR A 168 1.43 -6.06 8.76
CA THR A 168 2.11 -6.09 7.46
C THR A 168 3.49 -5.42 7.57
N ASN A 169 4.38 -5.68 6.61
CA ASN A 169 5.64 -4.92 6.54
C ASN A 169 5.35 -3.43 6.28
N VAL A 170 4.34 -3.12 5.45
CA VAL A 170 3.85 -1.75 5.23
C VAL A 170 3.51 -1.08 6.57
N GLY A 171 2.65 -1.71 7.37
CA GLY A 171 2.19 -1.17 8.64
C GLY A 171 3.31 -0.97 9.66
N SER A 172 4.28 -1.89 9.71
CA SER A 172 5.49 -1.72 10.54
C SER A 172 6.29 -0.49 10.11
N GLN A 173 6.58 -0.37 8.81
CA GLN A 173 7.38 0.75 8.29
C GLN A 173 6.65 2.10 8.37
N LEU A 174 5.32 2.11 8.20
CA LEU A 174 4.50 3.31 8.35
C LEU A 174 4.55 3.88 9.76
N LYS A 175 4.58 3.02 10.80
CA LYS A 175 4.72 3.49 12.19
C LYS A 175 6.00 4.30 12.37
N GLU A 176 7.12 3.84 11.84
CA GLU A 176 8.40 4.57 11.90
C GLU A 176 8.38 5.85 11.07
N THR A 177 7.80 5.77 9.88
CA THR A 177 7.73 6.88 8.93
C THR A 177 6.88 8.02 9.47
N LEU A 178 5.70 7.71 10.01
CA LEU A 178 4.79 8.69 10.61
C LEU A 178 5.36 9.29 11.90
N ALA A 179 6.08 8.51 12.72
CA ALA A 179 6.78 9.03 13.89
C ALA A 179 7.86 10.05 13.50
N THR A 180 8.60 9.77 12.42
CA THR A 180 9.63 10.69 11.88
C THR A 180 9.01 11.97 11.36
N LEU A 181 7.92 11.88 10.59
CA LEU A 181 7.18 13.03 10.09
C LEU A 181 6.65 13.90 11.25
N ALA A 182 6.07 13.28 12.28
CA ALA A 182 5.62 13.95 13.49
C ALA A 182 6.75 14.71 14.20
N GLN A 183 7.92 14.09 14.34
CA GLN A 183 9.09 14.73 14.95
C GLN A 183 9.58 15.94 14.14
N GLN A 184 9.60 15.85 12.80
CA GLN A 184 10.02 16.96 11.95
C GLN A 184 9.04 18.14 12.05
N ILE A 185 7.73 17.89 12.02
CA ILE A 185 6.70 18.92 12.22
C ILE A 185 6.91 19.65 13.56
N ALA A 186 7.13 18.89 14.64
CA ALA A 186 7.36 19.47 15.97
C ALA A 186 8.65 20.30 16.07
N SER A 187 9.70 19.93 15.32
CA SER A 187 10.99 20.64 15.34
C SER A 187 10.97 22.00 14.62
N VAL A 188 10.15 22.14 13.57
CA VAL A 188 10.01 23.38 12.79
C VAL A 188 9.07 24.38 13.48
N GLY A 189 8.06 23.89 14.21
CA GLY A 189 7.15 24.69 15.02
C GLY A 189 7.72 25.01 16.40
N HIS A 190 8.50 26.09 16.55
CA HIS A 190 8.79 26.65 17.87
C HIS A 190 7.48 27.16 18.52
N SER A 191 6.71 26.31 19.22
CA SER A 191 5.84 26.68 20.36
C SER A 191 5.03 25.49 20.92
N GLN A 192 5.11 25.35 22.26
CA GLN A 192 4.16 24.69 23.17
C GLN A 192 4.14 23.15 23.27
N VAL A 193 4.45 22.70 24.49
CA VAL A 193 4.33 21.33 25.03
C VAL A 193 2.95 20.68 24.77
N GLU A 194 1.90 21.47 24.56
CA GLU A 194 0.54 21.01 24.25
C GLU A 194 0.41 20.38 22.84
N ALA A 195 1.14 20.87 21.84
CA ALA A 195 1.12 20.29 20.50
C ALA A 195 1.79 18.90 20.48
N GLY A 196 2.86 18.73 21.27
CA GLY A 196 3.54 17.45 21.45
C GLY A 196 2.67 16.39 22.13
N ALA A 197 1.90 16.78 23.16
CA ALA A 197 0.93 15.89 23.81
C ALA A 197 -0.20 15.48 22.86
N SER A 198 -0.76 16.43 22.09
CA SER A 198 -1.81 16.12 21.10
C SER A 198 -1.32 15.21 19.98
N LEU A 199 -0.07 15.38 19.54
CA LEU A 199 0.53 14.57 18.47
C LEU A 199 0.87 13.15 18.95
N ALA A 200 1.44 13.01 20.16
CA ALA A 200 1.67 11.72 20.77
C ALA A 200 0.35 10.97 20.99
N GLN A 201 -0.69 11.68 21.42
CA GLN A 201 -2.02 11.11 21.60
C GLN A 201 -2.66 10.70 20.27
N LYS A 202 -2.55 11.51 19.21
CA LYS A 202 -3.03 11.14 17.86
C LYS A 202 -2.25 9.99 17.23
N THR A 203 -0.95 9.89 17.51
CA THR A 203 -0.12 8.75 17.07
C THR A 203 -0.50 7.49 17.85
N ALA A 204 -0.73 7.59 19.15
CA ALA A 204 -1.25 6.50 19.96
C ALA A 204 -2.67 6.09 19.53
N ASP A 205 -3.52 7.03 19.13
CA ASP A 205 -4.85 6.77 18.58
C ASP A 205 -4.75 6.07 17.22
N PHE A 206 -3.82 6.45 16.36
CA PHE A 206 -3.57 5.75 15.09
C PHE A 206 -3.02 4.34 15.31
N VAL A 207 -2.04 4.18 16.20
CA VAL A 207 -1.47 2.87 16.57
C VAL A 207 -2.51 1.96 17.21
N SER A 208 -3.37 2.50 18.09
CA SER A 208 -4.46 1.74 18.72
C SER A 208 -5.58 1.39 17.73
N LYS A 209 -5.93 2.28 16.80
CA LYS A 209 -6.88 1.98 15.71
C LYS A 209 -6.36 0.95 14.71
N SER A 210 -5.05 0.95 14.46
CA SER A 210 -4.40 -0.04 13.60
C SER A 210 -4.25 -1.40 14.30
N ALA A 211 -3.98 -1.40 15.61
CA ALA A 211 -3.91 -2.63 16.42
C ALA A 211 -5.30 -3.22 16.70
N ASN A 212 -6.33 -2.40 16.79
CA ASN A 212 -7.72 -2.81 16.96
C ASN A 212 -8.47 -2.83 15.63
N GLY A 213 -7.93 -3.51 14.60
CA GLY A 213 -8.49 -3.51 13.24
C GLY A 213 -10.01 -3.69 13.20
N VAL A 214 -10.77 -2.59 13.14
CA VAL A 214 -12.24 -2.61 13.25
C VAL A 214 -12.85 -1.38 12.56
N LEU A 215 -13.45 -1.65 11.39
CA LEU A 215 -14.88 -1.42 11.13
C LEU A 215 -15.47 -0.08 11.61
N SER A 216 -15.40 0.94 10.75
CA SER A 216 -16.48 1.93 10.61
C SER A 216 -16.33 2.71 9.29
N GLY A 217 -16.30 1.96 8.19
CA GLY A 217 -16.77 2.51 6.92
C GLY A 217 -18.31 2.50 6.93
N ILE A 218 -18.91 3.68 6.76
CA ILE A 218 -20.28 3.86 6.23
C ILE A 218 -21.41 3.34 7.13
N LYS A 219 -21.78 4.11 8.14
CA LYS A 219 -23.18 4.10 8.61
C LYS A 219 -23.61 5.46 9.15
N ASP A 220 -23.63 6.46 8.26
CA ASP A 220 -24.46 7.64 8.46
C ASP A 220 -24.99 8.18 7.12
N GLN A 221 -25.65 7.28 6.38
CA GLN A 221 -26.54 7.63 5.28
C GLN A 221 -27.72 6.64 5.26
N ALA A 222 -28.49 6.60 6.35
CA ALA A 222 -29.86 6.10 6.34
C ALA A 222 -30.54 6.43 7.69
N LYS A 223 -31.10 7.64 7.78
CA LYS A 223 -32.39 8.01 8.40
C LYS A 223 -32.43 9.47 8.87
N THR A 224 -32.06 10.39 7.97
CA THR A 224 -32.85 11.62 7.81
C THR A 224 -34.05 11.28 6.93
N GLY A 225 -35.16 10.94 7.58
CA GLY A 225 -36.44 10.65 6.92
C GLY A 225 -37.55 10.79 7.94
N LYS A 226 -38.05 12.02 8.08
CA LYS A 226 -39.27 12.37 8.81
C LYS A 226 -40.42 11.45 8.38
N HIS A 227 -41.08 10.79 9.32
CA HIS A 227 -42.43 11.11 9.81
C HIS A 227 -42.71 10.32 11.07
#